data_AF-A0A4Q0T4R7-F1
#
_entry.id   AF-A0A4Q0T4R7-F1
#
_cell.length_a   1.000
_cell.length_b   1.000
_cell.length_c   1.000
_cell.angle_alpha   90.00
_cell.angle_beta   90.00
_cell.angle_gamma   90.00
#
_symmetry.space_group_name_H-M   'P 1'
#
loop_
_entity.id
_entity.type
_entity.pdbx_description
1 polymer ?
#
loop_
_entity_poly.entity_id
_entity_poly.type
_entity_poly.pdbx_seq_one_letter_code
_entity_poly.pdbx_strand_id
1 'polypeptide(L)'
;MHQVMLGQADDLGGGVFKKRLGRNLFRSLIVAKGRQYWIYTYLFAKKDRANIDEDELRSFKALAELYARKTDKDLTRELQLQELVEICQ
;
A
#
# COMPACT_ATOMS: atom_id res chain seq x y z
N MET A 1 -10.17 1.80 6.47
CA MET A 1 -11.05 3.00 6.41
C MET A 1 -10.83 3.96 7.56
N HIS A 2 -10.74 3.51 8.82
CA HIS A 2 -10.54 4.40 9.97
C HIS A 2 -9.36 5.39 9.81
N GLN A 3 -8.19 4.94 9.36
CA GLN A 3 -7.05 5.83 9.14
C GLN A 3 -7.25 6.84 8.00
N VAL A 4 -8.03 6.50 6.98
CA VAL A 4 -8.41 7.45 5.91
C VAL A 4 -9.35 8.51 6.48
N MET A 5 -10.32 8.11 7.30
CA MET A 5 -11.23 9.03 8.00
C MET A 5 -10.51 9.95 8.99
N LEU A 6 -9.41 9.48 9.60
CA LEU A 6 -8.54 10.27 10.46
C LEU A 6 -7.55 11.17 9.69
N GLY A 7 -7.59 11.20 8.35
CA GLY A 7 -6.66 11.97 7.52
C GLY A 7 -5.21 11.45 7.53
N GLN A 8 -4.99 10.26 8.09
CA GLN A 8 -3.67 9.63 8.19
C GLN A 8 -3.26 8.94 6.88
N ALA A 9 -4.21 8.70 5.98
CA ALA A 9 -3.97 8.24 4.63
C ALA A 9 -4.89 8.95 3.63
N ASP A 10 -4.36 9.29 2.46
CA ASP A 10 -5.13 9.80 1.33
C ASP A 10 -5.53 8.62 0.43
N ASP A 11 -6.79 8.55 0.02
CA ASP A 11 -7.23 7.60 -1.01
C ASP A 11 -6.89 8.14 -2.40
N LEU A 12 -6.07 7.41 -3.15
CA LEU A 12 -5.67 7.75 -4.52
C LEU A 12 -6.53 7.02 -5.59
N GLY A 13 -7.56 6.29 -5.13
CA GLY A 13 -8.48 5.53 -5.94
C GLY A 13 -7.94 4.17 -6.38
N GLY A 14 -8.85 3.27 -6.78
CA GLY A 14 -8.49 1.95 -7.32
C GLY A 14 -7.88 0.99 -6.30
N GLY A 15 -8.00 1.28 -5.00
CA GLY A 15 -7.41 0.48 -3.91
C GLY A 15 -5.97 0.88 -3.56
N VAL A 16 -5.53 2.07 -3.97
CA VAL A 16 -4.21 2.62 -3.65
C VAL A 16 -4.37 3.77 -2.65
N PHE A 17 -3.59 3.74 -1.58
CA PHE A 17 -3.61 4.75 -0.52
C PHE A 17 -2.21 5.31 -0.27
N LYS A 18 -2.13 6.62 0.01
CA LYS A 18 -0.90 7.31 0.41
C LYS A 18 -0.92 7.58 1.91
N LYS A 19 -0.14 6.83 2.68
CA LYS A 19 -0.04 6.96 4.15
C LYS A 19 1.13 7.85 4.56
N ARG A 20 0.90 8.76 5.51
CA ARG A 20 1.93 9.60 6.12
C ARG A 20 2.51 8.89 7.34
N LEU A 21 3.84 8.80 7.43
CA LEU A 21 4.55 8.02 8.46
C LEU A 21 5.64 8.85 9.14
N GLY A 22 6.07 8.39 10.33
CA GLY A 22 7.24 8.94 11.05
C GLY A 22 7.15 10.44 11.29
N ARG A 23 6.07 10.92 11.94
CA ARG A 23 5.81 12.36 12.14
C ARG A 23 5.83 13.17 10.83
N ASN A 24 5.24 12.62 9.77
CA ASN A 24 5.14 13.23 8.43
C ASN A 24 6.50 13.41 7.71
N LEU A 25 7.52 12.62 8.09
CA LEU A 25 8.81 12.57 7.41
C LEU A 25 8.82 11.62 6.21
N PHE A 26 7.96 10.59 6.23
CA PHE A 26 7.91 9.58 5.19
C PHE A 26 6.49 9.42 4.62
N ARG A 27 6.43 8.93 3.39
CA ARG A 27 5.19 8.55 2.72
C ARG A 27 5.32 7.12 2.25
N SER A 28 4.27 6.33 2.51
CA SER A 28 4.15 4.99 1.93
C SER A 28 2.95 4.93 1.00
N LEU A 29 3.12 4.20 -0.10
CA LEU A 29 1.99 3.68 -0.85
C LEU A 29 1.57 2.34 -0.29
N ILE A 30 0.27 2.17 -0.16
CA ILE A 30 -0.37 0.97 0.34
C ILE A 30 -1.37 0.53 -0.71
N VAL A 31 -1.34 -0.76 -1.05
CA VAL A 31 -2.40 -1.39 -1.83
C VAL A 31 -3.32 -2.16 -0.88
N ALA A 32 -4.62 -1.86 -0.97
CA ALA A 32 -5.65 -2.46 -0.14
C ALA A 32 -6.93 -2.58 -0.97
N LYS A 33 -6.98 -3.64 -1.79
CA LYS A 33 -8.13 -4.00 -2.63
C LYS A 33 -8.49 -5.46 -2.32
N GLY A 34 -9.76 -5.75 -2.07
CA GLY A 34 -10.21 -7.09 -1.63
C GLY A 34 -10.47 -7.26 -0.12
N ARG A 35 -10.50 -6.16 0.66
CA ARG A 35 -10.94 -6.07 2.07
C ARG A 35 -10.12 -6.82 3.13
N GLN A 36 -9.20 -7.74 2.78
CA GLN A 36 -8.50 -8.55 3.77
C GLN A 36 -7.17 -7.96 4.26
N TYR A 37 -6.36 -7.35 3.38
CA TYR A 37 -4.99 -6.96 3.74
C TYR A 37 -4.63 -5.54 3.32
N TRP A 38 -3.70 -4.93 4.07
CA TRP A 38 -3.06 -3.65 3.77
C TRP A 38 -1.58 -3.91 3.51
N ILE A 39 -1.15 -3.78 2.25
CA ILE A 39 0.21 -4.15 1.84
C ILE A 39 0.99 -2.86 1.56
N TYR A 40 2.05 -2.64 2.32
CA TYR A 40 2.98 -1.53 2.10
C TYR A 40 3.90 -1.91 0.95
N THR A 41 3.87 -1.13 -0.14
CA THR A 41 4.57 -1.49 -1.40
C THR A 41 5.71 -0.57 -1.75
N TYR A 42 5.67 0.67 -1.28
CA TYR A 42 6.71 1.65 -1.58
C TYR A 42 6.82 2.70 -0.47
N LEU A 43 8.02 2.96 0.02
CA LEU A 43 8.30 3.91 1.09
C LEU A 43 9.35 4.93 0.61
N PHE A 44 9.05 6.22 0.76
CA PHE A 44 9.96 7.29 0.38
C PHE A 44 9.94 8.44 1.39
N ALA A 45 11.07 9.13 1.52
CA ALA A 45 11.16 10.31 2.37
C ALA A 45 10.47 11.52 1.71
N LYS A 46 9.82 12.35 2.52
CA LYS A 46 9.09 13.53 2.07
C LYS A 46 9.98 14.53 1.32
N LYS A 47 11.24 14.64 1.74
CA LYS A 47 12.25 15.52 1.15
C LYS A 47 12.71 15.06 -0.24
N ASP A 48 12.66 13.75 -0.49
CA ASP A 48 13.17 13.16 -1.73
C ASP A 48 12.07 13.15 -2.80
N ARG A 49 10.80 13.03 -2.38
CA ARG A 49 9.67 13.01 -3.30
C ARG A 49 8.39 13.53 -2.64
N ALA A 50 7.73 14.49 -3.29
CA ALA A 50 6.48 15.08 -2.80
C ALA A 50 5.23 14.27 -3.19
N ASN A 51 5.16 13.85 -4.46
CA ASN A 51 4.02 13.17 -5.08
C ASN A 51 4.49 12.04 -6.02
N ILE A 52 3.57 11.14 -6.34
CA ILE A 52 3.72 10.16 -7.43
C ILE A 52 3.04 10.71 -8.68
N ASP A 53 3.54 10.33 -9.85
CA ASP A 53 2.92 10.71 -11.12
C ASP A 53 1.77 9.76 -11.50
N GLU A 54 1.09 10.06 -12.61
CA GLU A 54 -0.06 9.26 -13.06
C GLU A 54 0.33 7.86 -13.55
N ASP A 55 1.51 7.69 -14.15
CA ASP A 55 1.98 6.41 -14.70
C ASP A 55 2.34 5.44 -13.58
N GLU A 56 3.00 5.95 -12.54
CA GLU A 56 3.22 5.21 -11.31
C GLU A 56 1.91 4.85 -10.64
N LEU A 57 0.98 5.80 -10.51
CA LEU A 57 -0.33 5.51 -9.92
C LEU A 57 -1.09 4.44 -10.71
N ARG A 58 -1.02 4.44 -12.05
CA ARG A 58 -1.55 3.36 -12.89
C ARG A 58 -0.92 2.01 -12.54
N SER A 59 0.41 1.98 -12.39
CA SER A 59 1.15 0.77 -12.03
C SER A 59 0.76 0.24 -10.64
N PHE A 60 0.61 1.11 -9.65
CA PHE A 60 0.14 0.72 -8.31
C PHE A 60 -1.32 0.25 -8.29
N LYS A 61 -2.18 0.80 -9.16
CA LYS A 61 -3.57 0.31 -9.32
C LYS A 61 -3.59 -1.10 -9.93
N ALA A 62 -2.74 -1.38 -10.91
CA ALA A 62 -2.58 -2.73 -11.46
C ALA A 62 -2.05 -3.70 -10.40
N LEU A 63 -1.11 -3.25 -9.55
CA LEU A 63 -0.62 -4.04 -8.42
C LEU A 63 -1.73 -4.32 -7.39
N ALA A 64 -2.56 -3.32 -7.06
CA ALA A 64 -3.70 -3.50 -6.18
C ALA A 64 -4.70 -4.53 -6.75
N GLU A 65 -4.90 -4.57 -8.06
CA GLU A 65 -5.70 -5.61 -8.72
C GLU A 65 -5.08 -6.99 -8.66
N LEU A 66 -3.77 -7.10 -8.81
CA LEU A 66 -3.06 -8.36 -8.65
C LEU A 66 -3.28 -8.93 -7.25
N TYR A 67 -3.05 -8.13 -6.20
CA TYR A 67 -3.24 -8.56 -4.81
C TYR A 67 -4.71 -8.83 -4.47
N ALA A 68 -5.65 -8.11 -5.06
CA ALA A 68 -7.08 -8.38 -4.86
C ALA A 68 -7.53 -9.76 -5.38
N ARG A 69 -6.79 -10.35 -6.32
CA ARG A 69 -7.06 -11.68 -6.88
C ARG A 69 -6.30 -12.81 -6.16
N LYS A 70 -5.33 -12.48 -5.30
CA LYS A 70 -4.58 -13.47 -4.55
C LYS A 70 -5.44 -14.09 -3.47
N THR A 71 -5.27 -15.40 -3.29
CA THR A 71 -5.87 -16.15 -2.20
C THR A 71 -4.96 -16.11 -0.96
N ASP A 72 -5.51 -16.44 0.21
CA ASP A 72 -4.73 -16.58 1.45
C ASP A 72 -3.56 -17.56 1.29
N LYS A 73 -3.71 -18.59 0.45
CA LYS A 73 -2.64 -19.55 0.13
C LYS A 73 -1.49 -18.91 -0.66
N ASP A 74 -1.82 -18.02 -1.61
CA ASP A 74 -0.81 -17.29 -2.36
C ASP A 74 -0.03 -16.35 -1.43
N LEU A 75 -0.73 -15.62 -0.56
CA LEU A 75 -0.10 -14.71 0.40
C LEU A 75 0.74 -15.46 1.43
N THR A 76 0.26 -16.61 1.92
CA THR A 76 1.03 -17.48 2.83
C THR A 76 2.31 -17.98 2.15
N ARG A 77 2.24 -18.31 0.86
CA ARG A 77 3.42 -18.71 0.09
C ARG A 77 4.42 -17.57 -0.03
N GLU A 78 3.97 -16.35 -0.31
CA GLU A 78 4.84 -15.17 -0.39
C GLU A 78 5.49 -14.81 0.95
N LEU A 79 4.77 -15.01 2.06
CA LEU A 79 5.34 -14.88 3.41
C LEU A 79 6.44 -15.93 3.65
N GLN A 80 6.22 -17.19 3.25
CA GLN A 80 7.21 -18.26 3.38
C GLN A 80 8.45 -18.01 2.51
N LEU A 81 8.26 -17.46 1.31
CA LEU A 81 9.35 -17.09 0.40
C LEU A 81 10.07 -15.78 0.80
N GLN A 82 9.62 -15.11 1.87
CA GLN A 82 10.11 -13.81 2.32
C GLN A 82 9.94 -12.69 1.29
N GLU A 83 9.02 -12.86 0.34
CA GLU A 83 8.59 -11.81 -0.59
C GLU A 83 7.66 -10.80 0.10
N LEU A 84 6.92 -11.27 1.11
CA LEU A 84 6.16 -10.45 2.04
C LEU A 84 6.69 -10.62 3.46
N VAL A 85 6.53 -9.56 4.24
CA VAL A 85 6.79 -9.56 5.69
C VAL A 85 5.53 -9.10 6.40
N GLU A 86 5.06 -9.92 7.33
CA GLU A 86 3.95 -9.55 8.20
C GLU A 86 4.43 -8.56 9.27
N ILE A 87 3.74 -7.42 9.36
CA ILE A 87 4.11 -6.31 10.25
C ILE A 87 3.09 -6.06 11.37
N CYS A 88 1.87 -6.56 11.23
CA CYS A 88 0.80 -6.45 12.23
C CYS A 88 -0.34 -7.42 11.92
N GLN A 89 -1.04 -7.85 12.98
CA GLN A 89 -2.27 -8.67 12.95
C GLN A 89 -3.44 -7.92 13.55
#